data_AF-A0A9W9GIG6-F1
#
_entry.id   AF-A0A9W9GIG6-F1
#
_cell.length_a   1.000
_cell.length_b   1.000
_cell.length_c   1.000
_cell.angle_alpha   90.00
_cell.angle_beta   90.00
_cell.angle_gamma   90.00
#
_symmetry.space_group_name_H-M   'P 1'
#
loop_
_entity.id
_entity.type
_entity.pdbx_description
1 polymer ?
#
loop_
_entity_poly.entity_id
_entity_poly.type
_entity_poly.pdbx_seq_one_letter_code
_entity_poly.pdbx_strand_id
1 'polypeptide(L)'
;MKAFILSGLLAATVSAHMQLSSPYPIRSPLNKDAKGEKDYSYTNPLSSSGSDYPCKGYANDDFEAVATWAPGSSQEMQLEGSATHDGGSCQLALTYDKGKTFKVIESIEGDCPIAKKYKFEVPSDAPAGDALFAWTWFNKVGNREMYMNCAMVSIGGSGNRNTTQSTEDRKVKMAPKHKVDEKHEASSDEKQPAPKAHDHKDTKKTKNAKTSFDSLPELFVANVNQAGKCVTIEGQAVHFPKPGPNLVGKAEGKGYKCSGNAPFLDSDGASNSTNSTNSTNTTNTSKKISKVAQAFGTAPATADTRVLVEASTNNPFSDYVGRFRCQSGELICSPDGSSFAMCTHGKPVFMGPVAAGTVCRWGTIVAAH
;
A
#
# COMPACT_ATOMS: atom_id res chain seq x y z
N MET A 1 16.42 16.12 49.90
CA MET A 1 15.41 16.21 48.81
C MET A 1 15.96 15.44 47.61
N LYS A 2 15.29 14.36 47.17
CA LYS A 2 15.72 13.54 46.03
C LYS A 2 15.06 14.11 44.76
N ALA A 3 15.88 14.63 43.84
CA ALA A 3 15.42 15.10 42.54
C ALA A 3 15.11 13.89 41.65
N PHE A 4 13.86 13.76 41.21
CA PHE A 4 13.48 12.82 40.15
C PHE A 4 13.87 13.44 38.80
N ILE A 5 14.82 12.84 38.09
CA ILE A 5 15.11 13.17 36.70
C ILE A 5 14.05 12.48 35.85
N LEU A 6 13.07 13.25 35.39
CA LEU A 6 12.06 12.84 34.43
C LEU A 6 12.72 12.79 33.04
N SER A 7 13.30 11.65 32.68
CA SER A 7 13.84 11.44 31.33
C SER A 7 12.66 11.21 30.38
N GLY A 8 12.16 12.30 29.78
CA GLY A 8 11.12 12.24 28.76
C GLY A 8 11.65 11.58 27.49
N LEU A 9 11.02 10.46 27.11
CA LEU A 9 11.21 9.85 25.79
C LEU A 9 10.61 10.81 24.75
N LEU A 10 11.45 11.63 24.11
CA LEU A 10 11.07 12.39 22.92
C LEU A 10 10.86 11.39 21.77
N ALA A 11 9.61 11.03 21.50
CA ALA A 11 9.23 10.29 20.30
C ALA A 11 9.57 11.17 19.09
N ALA A 12 10.63 10.81 18.37
CA ALA A 12 11.02 11.49 17.15
C ALA A 12 9.96 11.23 16.09
N THR A 13 9.18 12.26 15.75
CA THR A 13 8.31 12.17 14.59
C THR A 13 9.21 12.30 13.36
N VAL A 14 9.42 11.19 12.68
CA VAL A 14 9.88 11.19 11.30
C VAL A 14 8.61 11.27 10.44
N SER A 15 8.63 12.00 9.33
CA SER A 15 7.55 11.96 8.32
C SER A 15 7.97 11.05 7.17
N ALA A 16 7.10 10.12 6.77
CA ALA A 16 7.45 9.08 5.82
C ALA A 16 6.98 9.54 4.48
N HIS A 17 7.76 9.20 3.48
CA HIS A 17 7.49 9.67 2.14
C HIS A 17 7.73 8.49 1.22
N MET A 18 6.83 7.50 1.30
CA MET A 18 6.89 6.28 0.49
C MET A 18 5.76 6.29 -0.54
N GLN A 19 6.08 5.88 -1.76
CA GLN A 19 5.15 5.73 -2.86
C GLN A 19 5.36 4.41 -3.60
N LEU A 20 4.33 3.97 -4.31
CA LEU A 20 4.41 2.91 -5.30
C LEU A 20 5.22 3.40 -6.50
N SER A 21 6.26 2.64 -6.87
CA SER A 21 7.08 2.88 -8.09
C SER A 21 6.86 1.84 -9.17
N SER A 22 6.34 0.65 -8.82
CA SER A 22 5.93 -0.35 -9.78
C SER A 22 4.79 -1.21 -9.21
N PRO A 23 3.67 -1.38 -9.94
CA PRO A 23 3.28 -0.60 -11.13
C PRO A 23 3.18 0.91 -10.81
N TYR A 24 3.37 1.79 -11.80
CA TYR A 24 3.27 3.23 -11.55
C TYR A 24 1.84 3.61 -11.13
N PRO A 25 1.64 4.34 -10.02
CA PRO A 25 0.31 4.79 -9.66
C PRO A 25 -0.22 5.86 -10.62
N ILE A 26 -1.54 6.09 -10.59
CA ILE A 26 -2.26 7.08 -11.41
C ILE A 26 -1.58 8.45 -11.22
N ARG A 27 -1.24 9.19 -12.27
CA ARG A 27 -0.49 10.48 -12.15
C ARG A 27 0.90 10.39 -11.48
N SER A 28 1.53 9.21 -11.45
CA SER A 28 2.86 9.06 -10.88
C SER A 28 3.87 10.01 -11.55
N PRO A 29 4.65 10.79 -10.77
CA PRO A 29 5.71 11.63 -11.33
C PRO A 29 6.88 10.79 -11.89
N LEU A 30 6.94 9.51 -11.53
CA LEU A 30 7.96 8.56 -11.96
C LEU A 30 7.70 8.02 -13.37
N ASN A 31 6.43 8.00 -13.80
CA ASN A 31 6.08 7.64 -15.16
C ASN A 31 6.38 8.83 -16.09
N LYS A 32 7.55 8.79 -16.73
CA LYS A 32 7.99 9.85 -17.65
C LYS A 32 7.14 9.91 -18.92
N ASP A 33 6.58 8.77 -19.32
CA ASP A 33 5.84 8.61 -20.57
C ASP A 33 4.34 8.95 -20.43
N ALA A 34 3.84 9.09 -19.19
CA ALA A 34 2.47 9.51 -18.92
C ALA A 34 2.19 10.92 -19.46
N LYS A 35 1.07 11.05 -20.20
CA LYS A 35 0.66 12.30 -20.87
C LYS A 35 -0.23 13.21 -20.02
N GLY A 36 -0.63 12.76 -18.83
CA GLY A 36 -1.53 13.46 -17.92
C GLY A 36 -0.83 14.32 -16.86
N GLU A 37 -1.65 14.86 -15.95
CA GLU A 37 -1.16 15.57 -14.77
C GLU A 37 -0.29 14.65 -13.90
N LYS A 38 0.71 15.23 -13.22
CA LYS A 38 1.60 14.52 -12.32
C LYS A 38 1.40 15.03 -10.90
N ASP A 39 1.21 14.12 -9.96
CA ASP A 39 1.17 14.44 -8.54
C ASP A 39 2.56 14.24 -7.92
N TYR A 40 3.29 15.33 -7.72
CA TYR A 40 4.60 15.30 -7.08
C TYR A 40 4.55 15.09 -5.56
N SER A 41 3.35 15.01 -4.99
CA SER A 41 3.09 14.72 -3.57
C SER A 41 2.66 13.26 -3.33
N TYR A 42 2.90 12.36 -4.28
CA TYR A 42 2.49 10.95 -4.17
C TYR A 42 3.06 10.20 -2.97
N THR A 43 4.20 10.67 -2.48
CA THR A 43 4.85 10.15 -1.27
C THR A 43 4.16 10.60 0.01
N ASN A 44 3.30 11.62 -0.04
CA ASN A 44 2.56 12.11 1.13
C ASN A 44 1.41 11.15 1.48
N PRO A 45 1.08 11.03 2.78
CA PRO A 45 -0.11 10.30 3.20
C PRO A 45 -1.38 10.94 2.62
N LEU A 46 -2.48 10.20 2.70
CA LEU A 46 -3.81 10.75 2.47
C LEU A 46 -4.13 11.85 3.49
N SER A 47 -4.99 12.78 3.09
CA SER A 47 -5.55 13.80 3.96
C SER A 47 -6.30 13.15 5.13
N SER A 48 -6.02 13.60 6.36
CA SER A 48 -6.70 13.10 7.55
C SER A 48 -8.22 13.38 7.55
N SER A 49 -8.67 14.35 6.75
CA SER A 49 -10.10 14.62 6.55
C SER A 49 -10.80 13.56 5.70
N GLY A 50 -10.03 12.76 4.95
CA GLY A 50 -10.51 11.78 3.99
C GLY A 50 -10.88 12.37 2.62
N SER A 51 -10.59 13.65 2.37
CA SER A 51 -10.99 14.37 1.16
C SER A 51 -10.40 13.82 -0.14
N ASP A 52 -9.25 13.14 -0.04
CA ASP A 52 -8.53 12.52 -1.16
C ASP A 52 -8.58 10.97 -1.09
N TYR A 53 -9.45 10.40 -0.24
CA TYR A 53 -9.70 8.97 -0.24
C TYR A 53 -10.83 8.63 -1.25
N PRO A 54 -10.71 7.56 -2.06
CA PRO A 54 -9.55 6.68 -2.21
C PRO A 54 -8.55 7.18 -3.27
N CYS A 55 -7.37 6.54 -3.33
CA CYS A 55 -6.42 6.72 -4.44
C CYS A 55 -5.94 8.16 -4.67
N LYS A 56 -5.76 8.96 -3.59
CA LYS A 56 -5.46 10.40 -3.64
C LYS A 56 -6.48 11.23 -4.44
N GLY A 57 -7.71 10.73 -4.59
CA GLY A 57 -8.79 11.35 -5.35
C GLY A 57 -8.82 11.00 -6.84
N TYR A 58 -7.88 10.17 -7.31
CA TYR A 58 -7.67 9.93 -8.75
C TYR A 58 -8.37 8.68 -9.29
N ALA A 59 -9.19 7.99 -8.48
CA ALA A 59 -9.85 6.75 -8.89
C ALA A 59 -10.81 6.92 -10.10
N ASN A 60 -11.21 8.15 -10.40
CA ASN A 60 -12.12 8.48 -11.51
C ASN A 60 -11.42 9.02 -12.76
N ASP A 61 -10.09 9.12 -12.76
CA ASP A 61 -9.32 9.47 -13.96
C ASP A 61 -9.59 8.49 -15.11
N ASP A 62 -9.33 8.95 -16.34
CA ASP A 62 -9.43 8.11 -17.53
C ASP A 62 -8.52 6.88 -17.39
N PHE A 63 -9.07 5.71 -17.70
CA PHE A 63 -8.38 4.46 -17.46
C PHE A 63 -7.24 4.27 -18.48
N GLU A 64 -6.01 4.20 -17.98
CA GLU A 64 -4.81 3.88 -18.74
C GLU A 64 -4.02 2.80 -18.01
N ALA A 65 -4.11 1.56 -18.49
CA ALA A 65 -3.42 0.44 -17.87
C ALA A 65 -1.90 0.63 -17.92
N VAL A 66 -1.25 0.59 -16.75
CA VAL A 66 0.22 0.60 -16.64
C VAL A 66 0.80 -0.81 -16.56
N ALA A 67 -0.05 -1.82 -16.38
CA ALA A 67 0.32 -3.23 -16.39
C ALA A 67 -0.87 -4.11 -16.79
N THR A 68 -0.56 -5.30 -17.29
CA THR A 68 -1.54 -6.37 -17.53
C THR A 68 -1.12 -7.61 -16.76
N TRP A 69 -2.03 -8.18 -15.96
CA TRP A 69 -1.76 -9.35 -15.13
C TRP A 69 -2.74 -10.48 -15.43
N ALA A 70 -2.22 -11.69 -15.62
CA ALA A 70 -3.06 -12.87 -15.75
C ALA A 70 -3.59 -13.31 -14.37
N PRO A 71 -4.85 -13.77 -14.24
CA PRO A 71 -5.32 -14.41 -13.03
C PRO A 71 -4.39 -15.57 -12.62
N GLY A 72 -3.99 -15.62 -11.35
CA GLY A 72 -3.10 -16.66 -10.81
C GLY A 72 -1.62 -16.42 -11.08
N SER A 73 -1.25 -15.31 -11.71
CA SER A 73 0.15 -14.96 -11.91
C SER A 73 0.78 -14.36 -10.66
N SER A 74 2.07 -14.63 -10.47
CA SER A 74 2.90 -13.96 -9.47
C SER A 74 3.33 -12.59 -10.02
N GLN A 75 3.17 -11.57 -9.19
CA GLN A 75 3.54 -10.18 -9.46
C GLN A 75 4.48 -9.67 -8.38
N GLU A 76 5.15 -8.56 -8.64
CA GLU A 76 5.99 -7.86 -7.68
C GLU A 76 5.62 -6.37 -7.67
N MET A 77 5.30 -5.83 -6.49
CA MET A 77 5.23 -4.39 -6.31
C MET A 77 6.59 -3.85 -5.83
N GLN A 78 6.90 -2.63 -6.25
CA GLN A 78 8.07 -1.90 -5.79
C GLN A 78 7.65 -0.56 -5.19
N LEU A 79 8.30 -0.20 -4.10
CA LEU A 79 8.09 1.01 -3.33
C LEU A 79 9.38 1.82 -3.31
N GLU A 80 9.26 3.14 -3.42
CA GLU A 80 10.38 4.06 -3.28
C GLU A 80 10.02 5.19 -2.34
N GLY A 81 11.03 5.86 -1.79
CA GLY A 81 10.82 6.91 -0.81
C GLY A 81 12.01 7.14 0.11
N SER A 82 11.88 8.10 1.01
CA SER A 82 12.97 8.56 1.87
C SER A 82 12.96 7.95 3.28
N ALA A 83 11.81 7.56 3.82
CA ALA A 83 11.69 7.06 5.19
C ALA A 83 10.60 5.99 5.33
N THR A 84 10.95 4.88 5.99
CA THR A 84 10.09 3.70 6.15
C THR A 84 9.45 3.56 7.53
N HIS A 85 9.69 4.49 8.46
CA HIS A 85 9.06 4.54 9.80
C HIS A 85 9.10 3.25 10.62
N ASP A 86 10.25 2.58 10.62
CA ASP A 86 10.43 1.26 11.24
C ASP A 86 9.38 0.23 10.79
N GLY A 87 8.86 0.40 9.56
CA GLY A 87 7.84 -0.43 8.96
C GLY A 87 6.43 -0.03 9.37
N GLY A 88 5.65 -1.03 9.79
CA GLY A 88 4.21 -0.94 9.90
C GLY A 88 3.53 -2.03 9.08
N SER A 89 2.27 -1.81 8.71
CA SER A 89 1.49 -2.83 8.02
C SER A 89 0.88 -2.30 6.73
N CYS A 90 0.84 -3.15 5.71
CA CYS A 90 0.28 -2.84 4.40
C CYS A 90 -0.82 -3.82 4.01
N GLN A 91 -1.75 -3.37 3.18
CA GLN A 91 -2.62 -4.26 2.41
C GLN A 91 -2.48 -3.97 0.92
N LEU A 92 -2.56 -5.03 0.13
CA LEU A 92 -2.71 -4.95 -1.30
C LEU A 92 -4.12 -5.38 -1.65
N ALA A 93 -4.79 -4.60 -2.50
CA ALA A 93 -6.17 -4.88 -2.86
C ALA A 93 -6.45 -4.61 -4.34
N LEU A 94 -7.48 -5.28 -4.86
CA LEU A 94 -8.06 -5.00 -6.17
C LEU A 94 -9.45 -4.37 -6.00
N THR A 95 -9.78 -3.43 -6.88
CA THR A 95 -11.12 -2.87 -7.03
C THR A 95 -11.48 -2.79 -8.50
N TYR A 96 -12.73 -3.11 -8.83
CA TYR A 96 -13.30 -3.02 -10.18
C TYR A 96 -14.39 -1.94 -10.28
N ASP A 97 -14.67 -1.23 -9.18
CA ASP A 97 -15.76 -0.26 -9.08
C ASP A 97 -15.25 1.16 -8.75
N LYS A 98 -14.01 1.44 -9.16
CA LYS A 98 -13.31 2.72 -8.94
C LYS A 98 -13.14 3.05 -7.45
N GLY A 99 -12.88 2.03 -6.63
CA GLY A 99 -12.56 2.20 -5.21
C GLY A 99 -13.78 2.41 -4.30
N LYS A 100 -14.99 2.03 -4.75
CA LYS A 100 -16.15 1.97 -3.86
C LYS A 100 -16.05 0.76 -2.94
N THR A 101 -15.55 -0.35 -3.47
CA THR A 101 -15.20 -1.55 -2.71
C THR A 101 -13.81 -2.05 -3.08
N PHE A 102 -13.12 -2.63 -2.10
CA PHE A 102 -11.81 -3.23 -2.28
C PHE A 102 -11.83 -4.69 -1.82
N LYS A 103 -11.04 -5.52 -2.50
CA LYS A 103 -10.82 -6.93 -2.17
C LYS A 103 -9.36 -7.12 -1.81
N VAL A 104 -9.08 -7.34 -0.53
CA VAL A 104 -7.71 -7.55 -0.05
C VAL A 104 -7.19 -8.88 -0.57
N ILE A 105 -6.10 -8.83 -1.32
CA ILE A 105 -5.42 -9.99 -1.91
C ILE A 105 -4.15 -10.39 -1.14
N GLU A 106 -3.58 -9.47 -0.36
CA GLU A 106 -2.37 -9.70 0.45
C GLU A 106 -2.37 -8.72 1.64
N SER A 107 -2.03 -9.23 2.83
CA SER A 107 -1.76 -8.45 4.04
C SER A 107 -0.33 -8.66 4.49
N ILE A 108 0.40 -7.58 4.78
CA ILE A 108 1.79 -7.62 5.23
C ILE A 108 1.86 -6.89 6.58
N GLU A 109 2.14 -7.61 7.66
CA GLU A 109 2.13 -7.05 9.02
C GLU A 109 3.55 -6.92 9.59
N GLY A 110 3.86 -5.73 10.14
CA GLY A 110 5.09 -5.47 10.91
C GLY A 110 6.18 -4.75 10.12
N ASP A 111 6.57 -5.29 8.97
CA ASP A 111 7.81 -4.87 8.27
C ASP A 111 7.58 -4.10 6.97
N CYS A 112 6.34 -3.83 6.59
CA CYS A 112 6.07 -3.06 5.38
C CYS A 112 6.24 -1.55 5.67
N PRO A 113 6.99 -0.76 4.86
CA PRO A 113 7.57 -1.06 3.54
C PRO A 113 9.10 -1.29 3.53
N ILE A 114 9.72 -1.77 4.60
CA ILE A 114 11.19 -1.88 4.77
C ILE A 114 11.89 -2.58 3.58
N ALA A 115 11.36 -3.70 3.10
CA ALA A 115 11.97 -4.47 2.02
C ALA A 115 11.90 -3.79 0.63
N LYS A 116 11.09 -2.74 0.48
CA LYS A 116 10.82 -1.99 -0.77
C LYS A 116 10.29 -2.80 -1.96
N LYS A 117 10.41 -4.12 -1.97
CA LYS A 117 9.91 -5.01 -3.02
C LYS A 117 9.13 -6.15 -2.38
N TYR A 118 7.94 -6.41 -2.88
CA TYR A 118 7.02 -7.40 -2.31
C TYR A 118 6.37 -8.19 -3.42
N LYS A 119 6.54 -9.51 -3.37
CA LYS A 119 5.86 -10.43 -4.27
C LYS A 119 4.48 -10.78 -3.73
N PHE A 120 3.52 -10.91 -4.62
CA PHE A 120 2.17 -11.34 -4.31
C PHE A 120 1.60 -12.14 -5.50
N GLU A 121 0.48 -12.83 -5.26
CA GLU A 121 -0.23 -13.55 -6.31
C GLU A 121 -1.56 -12.86 -6.62
N VAL A 122 -1.85 -12.66 -7.91
CA VAL A 122 -3.20 -12.26 -8.34
C VAL A 122 -4.12 -13.46 -8.15
N PRO A 123 -5.28 -13.33 -7.48
CA PRO A 123 -6.21 -14.44 -7.32
C PRO A 123 -6.55 -15.10 -8.66
N SER A 124 -6.52 -16.44 -8.73
CA SER A 124 -6.70 -17.15 -10.01
C SER A 124 -8.13 -17.11 -10.56
N ASP A 125 -9.07 -16.59 -9.78
CA ASP A 125 -10.46 -16.28 -10.13
C ASP A 125 -10.76 -14.78 -10.08
N ALA A 126 -9.72 -13.92 -10.03
CA ALA A 126 -9.90 -12.48 -10.20
C ALA A 126 -10.62 -12.22 -11.54
N PRO A 127 -11.72 -11.43 -11.56
CA PRO A 127 -12.45 -11.13 -12.79
C PRO A 127 -11.54 -10.52 -13.85
N ALA A 128 -11.73 -10.91 -15.11
CA ALA A 128 -11.07 -10.22 -16.22
C ALA A 128 -11.66 -8.82 -16.40
N GLY A 129 -10.83 -7.84 -16.72
CA GLY A 129 -11.22 -6.47 -16.96
C GLY A 129 -10.29 -5.45 -16.30
N ASP A 130 -10.70 -4.20 -16.40
CA ASP A 130 -9.98 -3.05 -15.85
C ASP A 130 -10.19 -2.96 -14.34
N ALA A 131 -9.09 -2.85 -13.61
CA ALA A 131 -9.07 -2.79 -12.15
C ALA A 131 -8.10 -1.72 -11.65
N LEU A 132 -8.29 -1.25 -10.43
CA LEU A 132 -7.25 -0.54 -9.69
C LEU A 132 -6.59 -1.50 -8.71
N PHE A 133 -5.27 -1.56 -8.76
CA PHE A 133 -4.44 -2.16 -7.72
C PHE A 133 -4.10 -1.09 -6.68
N ALA A 134 -4.49 -1.31 -5.43
CA ALA A 134 -4.22 -0.41 -4.32
C ALA A 134 -3.14 -0.99 -3.41
N TRP A 135 -2.13 -0.18 -3.11
CA TRP A 135 -1.23 -0.37 -1.98
C TRP A 135 -1.63 0.61 -0.88
N THR A 136 -1.87 0.10 0.33
CA THR A 136 -2.03 0.92 1.53
C THR A 136 -0.94 0.64 2.54
N TRP A 137 -0.61 1.64 3.35
CA TRP A 137 0.35 1.49 4.44
C TRP A 137 -0.02 2.34 5.65
N PHE A 138 0.08 1.71 6.82
CA PHE A 138 -0.03 2.34 8.14
C PHE A 138 1.33 2.30 8.81
N ASN A 139 1.97 3.46 8.92
CA ASN A 139 3.30 3.58 9.49
C ASN A 139 3.33 3.27 10.99
N LYS A 140 4.35 2.53 11.42
CA LYS A 140 4.53 2.16 12.83
C LYS A 140 4.88 3.38 13.67
N VAL A 141 5.89 4.14 13.28
CA VAL A 141 6.42 5.30 14.03
C VAL A 141 6.02 6.62 13.35
N GLY A 142 5.79 7.70 14.12
CA GLY A 142 5.48 9.03 13.61
C GLY A 142 4.00 9.40 13.71
N ASN A 143 3.55 10.28 12.82
CA ASN A 143 2.14 10.68 12.77
C ASN A 143 1.23 9.49 12.47
N ARG A 144 -0.03 9.55 12.90
CA ARG A 144 -1.01 8.49 12.59
C ARG A 144 -1.55 8.74 11.20
N GLU A 145 -0.95 8.08 10.20
CA GLU A 145 -1.18 8.36 8.79
C GLU A 145 -1.65 7.10 8.04
N MET A 146 -2.27 7.30 6.88
CA MET A 146 -2.58 6.24 5.93
C MET A 146 -2.03 6.67 4.58
N TYR A 147 -1.11 5.88 4.04
CA TYR A 147 -0.63 6.03 2.67
C TYR A 147 -1.49 5.16 1.78
N MET A 148 -1.84 5.66 0.60
CA MET A 148 -2.57 4.90 -0.40
C MET A 148 -2.16 5.35 -1.79
N ASN A 149 -1.66 4.42 -2.59
CA ASN A 149 -1.44 4.66 -4.01
C ASN A 149 -2.18 3.60 -4.82
N CYS A 150 -2.78 4.02 -5.93
CA CYS A 150 -3.50 3.11 -6.82
C CYS A 150 -2.90 3.15 -8.21
N ALA A 151 -2.74 1.98 -8.83
CA ALA A 151 -2.31 1.82 -10.21
C ALA A 151 -3.44 1.19 -11.04
N MET A 152 -3.62 1.66 -12.27
CA MET A 152 -4.57 1.09 -13.22
C MET A 152 -3.95 -0.16 -13.86
N VAL A 153 -4.58 -1.30 -13.67
CA VAL A 153 -4.10 -2.59 -14.17
C VAL A 153 -5.23 -3.31 -14.89
N SER A 154 -4.92 -3.97 -16.01
CA SER A 154 -5.89 -4.85 -16.66
C SER A 154 -5.66 -6.28 -16.23
N ILE A 155 -6.68 -6.91 -15.65
CA ILE A 155 -6.67 -8.33 -15.32
C ILE A 155 -7.13 -9.11 -16.55
N GLY A 156 -6.27 -9.96 -17.08
CA GLY A 156 -6.54 -10.69 -18.31
C GLY A 156 -5.28 -11.25 -18.97
N GLY A 157 -5.47 -11.96 -20.07
CA GLY A 157 -4.39 -12.67 -20.76
C GLY A 157 -4.22 -14.11 -20.27
N SER A 158 -3.81 -14.99 -21.17
CA SER A 158 -3.57 -16.39 -20.83
C SER A 158 -2.25 -16.50 -20.07
N GLY A 159 -2.32 -16.61 -18.74
CA GLY A 159 -1.19 -17.14 -17.97
C GLY A 159 -0.83 -18.48 -18.57
N ASN A 160 0.45 -18.70 -18.87
CA ASN A 160 0.96 -19.92 -19.50
C ASN A 160 0.39 -21.17 -18.82
N ARG A 161 -0.72 -21.68 -19.37
CA ARG A 161 -1.15 -23.05 -19.15
C ARG A 161 -0.10 -23.86 -19.88
N ASN A 162 0.78 -24.53 -19.16
CA ASN A 162 1.55 -25.64 -19.70
C ASN A 162 0.53 -26.64 -20.24
N THR A 163 0.20 -26.47 -21.51
CA THR A 163 -0.73 -27.29 -22.26
C THR A 163 0.15 -28.21 -23.04
N THR A 164 0.22 -29.46 -22.59
CA THR A 164 0.80 -30.55 -23.34
C THR A 164 0.19 -30.50 -24.74
N GLN A 165 1.05 -30.34 -25.75
CA GLN A 165 0.70 -30.38 -27.15
C GLN A 165 -0.09 -31.66 -27.45
N SER A 166 -1.28 -31.51 -28.01
CA SER A 166 -1.72 -32.39 -29.09
C SER A 166 -2.29 -31.51 -30.19
N THR A 167 -1.45 -31.30 -31.19
CA THR A 167 -1.76 -30.81 -32.52
C THR A 167 -2.99 -31.53 -33.08
N GLU A 168 -3.93 -30.79 -33.65
CA GLU A 168 -4.48 -31.15 -34.97
C GLU A 168 -5.20 -29.98 -35.64
N ASP A 169 -4.59 -29.53 -36.74
CA ASP A 169 -5.16 -28.69 -37.77
C ASP A 169 -6.28 -29.42 -38.53
N ARG A 170 -7.45 -28.79 -38.74
CA ARG A 170 -8.00 -28.57 -40.11
C ARG A 170 -9.26 -27.69 -40.16
N LYS A 171 -9.06 -26.49 -40.73
CA LYS A 171 -9.86 -25.78 -41.75
C LYS A 171 -11.33 -26.22 -41.98
N VAL A 172 -12.25 -25.28 -41.75
CA VAL A 172 -13.64 -25.28 -42.28
C VAL A 172 -13.74 -24.35 -43.48
N LYS A 173 -14.24 -24.83 -44.63
CA LYS A 173 -14.96 -24.03 -45.65
C LYS A 173 -15.99 -24.92 -46.38
N MET A 174 -17.17 -24.33 -46.62
CA MET A 174 -18.44 -24.94 -47.02
C MET A 174 -18.58 -25.21 -48.55
N ALA A 175 -19.20 -26.36 -48.88
CA ALA A 175 -20.27 -26.73 -49.87
C ALA A 175 -20.36 -26.08 -51.30
N PRO A 176 -21.19 -26.59 -52.28
CA PRO A 176 -22.15 -27.71 -52.23
C PRO A 176 -22.37 -28.59 -53.52
N LYS A 177 -23.28 -29.59 -53.40
CA LYS A 177 -24.16 -30.28 -54.39
C LYS A 177 -23.64 -31.45 -55.24
N HIS A 178 -24.24 -32.64 -55.03
CA HIS A 178 -25.00 -33.38 -56.06
C HIS A 178 -25.91 -34.48 -55.45
N LYS A 179 -27.11 -34.65 -56.02
CA LYS A 179 -28.12 -35.69 -55.76
C LYS A 179 -27.76 -37.00 -56.46
N VAL A 180 -28.07 -38.16 -55.85
CA VAL A 180 -28.72 -39.32 -56.51
C VAL A 180 -29.50 -40.11 -55.43
N ASP A 181 -30.71 -40.54 -55.80
CA ASP A 181 -31.67 -41.37 -55.07
C ASP A 181 -31.22 -42.84 -54.94
N GLU A 182 -31.60 -43.53 -53.86
CA GLU A 182 -32.28 -44.85 -53.93
C GLU A 182 -32.73 -45.35 -52.55
N LYS A 183 -33.94 -45.95 -52.53
CA LYS A 183 -34.63 -46.58 -51.40
C LYS A 183 -34.09 -48.00 -51.18
N HIS A 184 -34.13 -48.51 -49.95
CA HIS A 184 -34.58 -49.87 -49.63
C HIS A 184 -34.83 -50.05 -48.11
N GLU A 185 -35.59 -51.08 -47.79
CA GLU A 185 -36.52 -51.25 -46.66
C GLU A 185 -35.95 -51.61 -45.28
N ALA A 186 -36.77 -51.27 -44.28
CA ALA A 186 -37.14 -51.95 -43.02
C ALA A 186 -36.39 -53.23 -42.57
N SER A 187 -35.99 -53.27 -41.28
CA SER A 187 -36.68 -54.00 -40.17
C SER A 187 -35.86 -53.85 -38.86
N SER A 188 -36.49 -53.47 -37.74
CA SER A 188 -36.89 -54.31 -36.59
C SER A 188 -35.84 -54.45 -35.46
N ASP A 189 -36.23 -53.99 -34.25
CA ASP A 189 -35.91 -54.57 -32.92
C ASP A 189 -34.44 -54.49 -32.42
N GLU A 190 -34.06 -54.22 -31.17
CA GLU A 190 -34.74 -54.07 -29.88
C GLU A 190 -33.69 -53.57 -28.84
N LYS A 191 -34.10 -52.64 -27.95
CA LYS A 191 -33.77 -52.50 -26.50
C LYS A 191 -32.31 -52.47 -25.99
N GLN A 192 -32.04 -51.34 -25.33
CA GLN A 192 -30.99 -51.07 -24.33
C GLN A 192 -31.04 -52.05 -23.14
N PRO A 193 -29.92 -52.33 -22.47
CA PRO A 193 -29.74 -51.70 -21.16
C PRO A 193 -28.28 -51.28 -20.85
N ALA A 194 -28.13 -50.17 -20.12
CA ALA A 194 -26.93 -49.89 -19.33
C ALA A 194 -26.74 -50.99 -18.28
N PRO A 195 -25.53 -51.22 -17.70
CA PRO A 195 -25.27 -50.53 -16.44
C PRO A 195 -23.79 -50.36 -15.97
N LYS A 196 -23.67 -49.52 -14.94
CA LYS A 196 -22.70 -49.47 -13.79
C LYS A 196 -21.34 -48.79 -13.93
N ALA A 197 -21.25 -47.75 -13.11
CA ALA A 197 -20.07 -47.07 -12.59
C ALA A 197 -19.15 -48.02 -11.81
N HIS A 198 -17.84 -47.72 -11.86
CA HIS A 198 -16.86 -48.21 -10.90
C HIS A 198 -16.08 -47.03 -10.30
N ASP A 199 -16.19 -46.94 -8.98
CA ASP A 199 -15.46 -46.09 -8.05
C ASP A 199 -13.94 -46.11 -8.30
N HIS A 200 -13.33 -44.92 -8.36
CA HIS A 200 -11.91 -44.77 -8.04
C HIS A 200 -11.73 -43.84 -6.85
N LYS A 201 -11.30 -44.48 -5.76
CA LYS A 201 -10.98 -43.98 -4.43
C LYS A 201 -10.03 -42.77 -4.44
N ASP A 202 -10.54 -41.61 -4.06
CA ASP A 202 -9.78 -40.40 -3.80
C ASP A 202 -8.85 -40.56 -2.58
N THR A 203 -7.54 -40.47 -2.82
CA THR A 203 -6.56 -40.14 -1.78
C THR A 203 -6.70 -38.67 -1.43
N LYS A 204 -7.33 -38.41 -0.28
CA LYS A 204 -7.52 -37.10 0.36
C LYS A 204 -6.18 -36.40 0.63
N LYS A 205 -5.69 -35.65 -0.34
CA LYS A 205 -4.73 -34.55 -0.14
C LYS A 205 -5.55 -33.30 0.16
N THR A 206 -5.52 -32.81 1.39
CA THR A 206 -6.22 -31.59 1.82
C THR A 206 -5.69 -30.40 1.02
N LYS A 207 -6.34 -30.08 -0.09
CA LYS A 207 -6.18 -28.82 -0.81
C LYS A 207 -6.89 -27.76 0.03
N ASN A 208 -6.16 -26.72 0.41
CA ASN A 208 -6.73 -25.52 1.02
C ASN A 208 -7.87 -25.05 0.11
N ALA A 209 -9.09 -24.91 0.63
CA ALA A 209 -10.22 -24.47 -0.18
C ALA A 209 -9.91 -23.04 -0.67
N LYS A 210 -9.69 -22.90 -1.97
CA LYS A 210 -9.45 -21.60 -2.61
C LYS A 210 -10.66 -20.70 -2.32
N THR A 211 -10.49 -19.68 -1.50
CA THR A 211 -11.52 -18.67 -1.24
C THR A 211 -11.81 -17.90 -2.51
N SER A 212 -13.09 -17.71 -2.83
CA SER A 212 -13.53 -16.94 -4.01
C SER A 212 -13.08 -15.48 -3.92
N PHE A 213 -12.71 -14.87 -5.05
CA PHE A 213 -12.37 -13.44 -5.12
C PHE A 213 -13.43 -12.54 -4.45
N ASP A 214 -14.71 -12.81 -4.70
CA ASP A 214 -15.80 -11.99 -4.15
C ASP A 214 -15.92 -12.11 -2.63
N SER A 215 -15.43 -13.20 -2.05
CA SER A 215 -15.41 -13.45 -0.60
C SER A 215 -14.22 -12.79 0.12
N LEU A 216 -13.27 -12.22 -0.62
CA LEU A 216 -12.14 -11.51 -0.03
C LEU A 216 -12.62 -10.31 0.79
N PRO A 217 -11.95 -10.02 1.92
CA PRO A 217 -12.42 -9.00 2.84
C PRO A 217 -12.22 -7.60 2.28
N GLU A 218 -12.97 -6.68 2.87
CA GLU A 218 -12.77 -5.24 2.63
C GLU A 218 -11.44 -4.75 3.18
N LEU A 219 -10.89 -3.75 2.51
CA LEU A 219 -9.68 -3.02 2.88
C LEU A 219 -9.87 -2.32 4.23
N PHE A 220 -8.88 -2.48 5.10
CA PHE A 220 -8.82 -1.79 6.37
C PHE A 220 -8.52 -0.30 6.13
N VAL A 221 -9.29 0.58 6.77
CA VAL A 221 -9.14 2.03 6.66
C VAL A 221 -9.05 2.66 8.05
N ALA A 222 -8.06 3.51 8.26
CA ALA A 222 -7.85 4.27 9.50
C ALA A 222 -7.18 5.61 9.19
N ASN A 223 -7.16 6.51 10.17
CA ASN A 223 -6.46 7.81 10.13
C ASN A 223 -6.99 8.84 9.11
N VAL A 224 -7.98 8.49 8.27
CA VAL A 224 -8.52 9.35 7.19
C VAL A 224 -10.02 9.67 7.33
N ASN A 225 -10.53 9.72 8.57
CA ASN A 225 -11.93 10.07 8.87
C ASN A 225 -13.03 9.24 8.14
N GLN A 226 -12.74 8.02 7.73
CA GLN A 226 -13.68 7.12 7.05
C GLN A 226 -14.51 6.28 8.03
N ALA A 227 -15.25 5.29 7.51
CA ALA A 227 -16.01 4.32 8.30
C ALA A 227 -15.16 3.70 9.43
N GLY A 228 -15.81 3.35 10.54
CA GLY A 228 -15.12 2.84 11.73
C GLY A 228 -14.44 3.90 12.61
N LYS A 229 -14.14 5.09 12.05
CA LYS A 229 -13.41 6.17 12.76
C LYS A 229 -12.15 5.65 13.46
N CYS A 230 -11.44 4.78 12.75
CA CYS A 230 -10.28 4.08 13.28
C CYS A 230 -9.05 4.99 13.32
N VAL A 231 -8.28 4.89 14.39
CA VAL A 231 -6.99 5.56 14.59
C VAL A 231 -5.97 4.52 15.01
N THR A 232 -4.84 4.47 14.29
CA THR A 232 -3.71 3.57 14.62
C THR A 232 -2.96 4.03 15.87
N ILE A 233 -2.22 3.13 16.50
CA ILE A 233 -1.43 3.40 17.71
C ILE A 233 0.05 3.54 17.32
N GLU A 234 0.68 4.64 17.72
CA GLU A 234 2.12 4.84 17.48
C GLU A 234 2.97 3.77 18.17
N GLY A 235 3.99 3.32 17.45
CA GLY A 235 4.90 2.26 17.88
C GLY A 235 4.36 0.84 17.66
N GLN A 236 3.12 0.69 17.20
CA GLN A 236 2.49 -0.61 16.97
C GLN A 236 2.15 -0.79 15.49
N ALA A 237 2.52 -1.94 14.94
CA ALA A 237 2.04 -2.35 13.62
C ALA A 237 0.56 -2.74 13.72
N VAL A 238 -0.22 -2.50 12.66
CA VAL A 238 -1.63 -2.88 12.61
C VAL A 238 -1.72 -4.40 12.42
N HIS A 239 -2.46 -5.08 13.29
CA HIS A 239 -2.95 -6.42 13.03
C HIS A 239 -4.32 -6.30 12.37
N PHE A 240 -4.42 -6.71 11.10
CA PHE A 240 -5.66 -6.53 10.34
C PHE A 240 -6.72 -7.51 10.85
N PRO A 241 -7.96 -7.07 11.13
CA PRO A 241 -9.03 -7.97 11.61
C PRO A 241 -9.38 -9.03 10.57
N LYS A 242 -9.40 -8.60 9.31
CA LYS A 242 -9.68 -9.43 8.15
C LYS A 242 -8.50 -9.32 7.18
N PRO A 243 -7.39 -10.04 7.45
CA PRO A 243 -6.19 -9.96 6.62
C PRO A 243 -6.36 -10.65 5.26
N GLY A 244 -7.43 -11.46 5.10
CA GLY A 244 -7.62 -12.29 3.92
C GLY A 244 -6.81 -13.60 4.00
N PRO A 245 -6.79 -14.39 2.92
CA PRO A 245 -6.16 -15.71 2.90
C PRO A 245 -4.63 -15.64 2.86
N ASN A 246 -4.06 -14.52 2.39
CA ASN A 246 -2.62 -14.34 2.25
C ASN A 246 -2.14 -13.28 3.25
N LEU A 247 -1.49 -13.76 4.30
CA LEU A 247 -0.91 -12.93 5.36
C LEU A 247 0.57 -13.26 5.51
N VAL A 248 1.41 -12.24 5.41
CA VAL A 248 2.85 -12.32 5.65
C VAL A 248 3.22 -11.43 6.83
N GLY A 249 4.17 -11.91 7.64
CA GLY A 249 4.63 -11.20 8.82
C GLY A 249 3.68 -11.36 10.01
N LYS A 250 3.83 -10.46 10.99
CA LYS A 250 3.06 -10.47 12.23
C LYS A 250 3.12 -9.10 12.90
N ALA A 251 1.99 -8.63 13.41
CA ALA A 251 1.94 -7.48 14.31
C ALA A 251 1.90 -7.91 15.80
N GLU A 252 2.53 -7.10 16.66
CA GLU A 252 2.43 -7.26 18.11
C GLU A 252 1.20 -6.51 18.63
N GLY A 253 0.16 -7.28 18.98
CA GLY A 253 -1.12 -6.72 19.43
C GLY A 253 -1.94 -6.15 18.27
N LYS A 254 -2.98 -5.38 18.62
CA LYS A 254 -3.97 -4.90 17.65
C LYS A 254 -3.47 -3.74 16.78
N GLY A 255 -2.74 -2.79 17.37
CA GLY A 255 -2.18 -1.63 16.66
C GLY A 255 -3.16 -0.52 16.27
N TYR A 256 -4.44 -0.60 16.65
CA TYR A 256 -5.44 0.45 16.36
C TYR A 256 -6.62 0.44 17.34
N LYS A 257 -7.38 1.55 17.35
CA LYS A 257 -8.66 1.73 18.05
C LYS A 257 -9.71 2.25 17.06
N CYS A 258 -10.96 1.83 17.20
CA CYS A 258 -12.07 2.31 16.40
C CYS A 258 -13.23 2.69 17.32
N SER A 259 -14.02 3.70 16.92
CA SER A 259 -15.20 4.16 17.67
C SER A 259 -16.51 3.98 16.90
N GLY A 260 -16.47 3.46 15.68
CA GLY A 260 -17.63 3.11 14.89
C GLY A 260 -17.53 1.74 14.24
N ASN A 261 -18.60 1.34 13.55
CA ASN A 261 -18.64 0.10 12.79
C ASN A 261 -18.06 0.30 11.40
N ALA A 262 -17.44 -0.74 10.86
CA ALA A 262 -17.00 -0.78 9.47
C ALA A 262 -16.98 -2.22 8.93
N PRO A 263 -17.12 -2.43 7.61
CA PRO A 263 -17.11 -3.76 6.99
C PRO A 263 -15.81 -4.54 7.21
N PHE A 264 -14.69 -3.84 7.35
CA PHE A 264 -13.36 -4.41 7.59
C PHE A 264 -13.09 -4.75 9.07
N LEU A 265 -14.01 -4.44 9.98
CA LEU A 265 -13.94 -4.84 11.39
C LEU A 265 -14.69 -6.15 11.62
N ASP A 266 -14.24 -6.91 12.61
CA ASP A 266 -15.02 -8.03 13.13
C ASP A 266 -16.28 -7.51 13.82
N SER A 267 -17.36 -8.28 13.73
CA SER A 267 -18.67 -7.92 14.29
C SER A 267 -18.67 -7.75 15.82
N ASP A 268 -17.60 -8.17 16.51
CA ASP A 268 -17.53 -8.25 17.99
C ASP A 268 -16.37 -7.42 18.59
N GLY A 269 -16.22 -6.16 18.17
CA GLY A 269 -15.08 -5.32 18.54
C GLY A 269 -15.30 -4.21 19.58
N ALA A 270 -16.52 -4.02 20.09
CA ALA A 270 -16.80 -3.05 21.14
C ALA A 270 -16.58 -3.68 22.54
N SER A 271 -15.33 -3.94 22.92
CA SER A 271 -15.00 -4.39 24.28
C SER A 271 -14.33 -3.30 25.11
N ASN A 272 -15.14 -2.76 26.03
CA ASN A 272 -14.82 -2.13 27.31
C ASN A 272 -13.35 -2.12 27.73
N SER A 273 -12.78 -0.92 27.90
CA SER A 273 -11.57 -0.74 28.71
C SER A 273 -11.91 -0.96 30.18
N THR A 274 -11.58 -2.13 30.72
CA THR A 274 -11.52 -2.32 32.17
C THR A 274 -10.14 -1.89 32.66
N ASN A 275 -10.15 -0.85 33.48
CA ASN A 275 -9.03 -0.38 34.28
C ASN A 275 -8.49 -1.55 35.14
N SER A 276 -7.20 -1.84 35.05
CA SER A 276 -6.51 -2.60 36.10
C SER A 276 -5.20 -1.91 36.44
N THR A 277 -5.30 -1.08 37.47
CA THR A 277 -4.21 -0.65 38.33
C THR A 277 -3.66 -1.87 39.05
N ASN A 278 -2.36 -2.16 38.92
CA ASN A 278 -1.62 -2.70 40.06
C ASN A 278 -0.13 -2.40 39.98
N SER A 279 0.39 -2.08 41.16
CA SER A 279 1.69 -1.49 41.45
C SER A 279 2.69 -2.55 41.92
N THR A 280 3.98 -2.19 41.82
CA THR A 280 5.18 -2.78 42.49
C THR A 280 5.61 -4.21 42.08
N ASN A 281 6.90 -4.54 41.88
CA ASN A 281 8.09 -4.14 42.64
C ASN A 281 9.40 -4.22 41.81
N THR A 282 10.33 -3.35 42.21
CA THR A 282 11.74 -3.21 41.81
C THR A 282 12.64 -4.41 42.15
N THR A 283 13.64 -4.69 41.31
CA THR A 283 15.02 -5.00 41.75
C THR A 283 16.06 -4.54 40.71
N ASN A 284 16.93 -3.65 41.17
CA ASN A 284 18.10 -3.13 40.46
C ASN A 284 19.23 -4.16 40.39
N THR A 285 19.89 -4.31 39.24
CA THR A 285 21.34 -4.56 39.20
C THR A 285 21.98 -3.81 38.05
N SER A 286 22.98 -3.01 38.41
CA SER A 286 23.71 -2.08 37.56
C SER A 286 24.87 -2.79 36.86
N LYS A 287 25.05 -2.61 35.55
CA LYS A 287 26.35 -2.86 34.89
C LYS A 287 26.65 -1.78 33.86
N LYS A 288 27.87 -1.23 34.03
CA LYS A 288 28.44 -0.07 33.37
C LYS A 288 28.57 -0.24 31.85
N ILE A 289 28.23 0.79 31.08
CA ILE A 289 28.63 0.94 29.67
C ILE A 289 29.79 1.94 29.59
N SER A 290 30.82 1.53 28.85
CA SER A 290 32.09 2.23 28.68
C SER A 290 31.96 3.35 27.64
N LYS A 291 32.66 4.47 27.90
CA LYS A 291 32.92 5.55 26.94
C LYS A 291 33.78 5.04 25.78
N VAL A 292 33.42 5.40 24.55
CA VAL A 292 34.37 5.88 23.53
C VAL A 292 33.68 6.98 22.72
N ALA A 293 34.41 8.08 22.51
CA ALA A 293 34.03 9.22 21.70
C ALA A 293 34.99 9.34 20.49
N GLN A 294 34.54 10.13 19.51
CA GLN A 294 35.28 10.81 18.43
C GLN A 294 35.59 10.01 17.15
N ALA A 295 35.67 10.59 15.94
CA ALA A 295 35.18 11.84 15.36
C ALA A 295 35.62 11.90 13.85
N PHE A 296 35.02 12.85 13.13
CA PHE A 296 35.48 13.54 11.90
C PHE A 296 35.24 12.95 10.51
N GLY A 297 34.57 13.78 9.70
CA GLY A 297 34.48 13.75 8.25
C GLY A 297 33.76 15.01 7.77
N THR A 298 34.41 16.17 7.90
CA THR A 298 33.96 17.47 7.35
C THR A 298 34.23 17.54 5.85
N ALA A 299 33.23 17.97 5.09
CA ALA A 299 33.36 18.48 3.71
C ALA A 299 32.47 19.73 3.55
N PRO A 300 32.80 20.64 2.63
CA PRO A 300 32.78 22.08 2.88
C PRO A 300 31.42 22.76 2.68
N ALA A 301 31.13 23.72 3.54
CA ALA A 301 30.04 24.66 3.41
C ALA A 301 30.34 25.68 2.30
N THR A 302 29.66 25.56 1.16
CA THR A 302 29.38 26.74 0.33
C THR A 302 28.22 27.48 0.96
N ALA A 303 28.47 28.70 1.44
CA ALA A 303 27.43 29.59 1.95
C ALA A 303 26.37 29.80 0.87
N ASP A 304 25.13 29.39 1.15
CA ASP A 304 23.99 29.65 0.29
C ASP A 304 23.54 31.10 0.49
N THR A 305 23.76 31.93 -0.53
CA THR A 305 23.43 33.35 -0.56
C THR A 305 21.94 33.63 -0.79
N ARG A 306 21.04 32.64 -0.62
CA ARG A 306 19.59 32.80 -0.80
C ARG A 306 18.84 33.45 0.38
N VAL A 307 19.51 34.25 1.21
CA VAL A 307 18.80 35.21 2.07
C VAL A 307 18.38 36.40 1.21
N LEU A 308 17.31 36.23 0.43
CA LEU A 308 16.56 37.35 -0.11
C LEU A 308 15.71 37.95 1.02
N VAL A 309 15.83 39.27 1.12
CA VAL A 309 15.45 40.19 2.19
C VAL A 309 13.91 40.32 2.39
N GLU A 310 13.11 39.36 1.97
CA GLU A 310 11.63 39.43 2.05
C GLU A 310 10.95 38.19 2.65
N ALA A 311 11.69 37.38 3.42
CA ALA A 311 11.05 36.43 4.32
C ALA A 311 10.50 37.17 5.56
N SER A 312 9.39 37.88 5.38
CA SER A 312 8.59 38.40 6.50
C SER A 312 8.09 37.21 7.32
N THR A 313 8.32 37.22 8.63
CA THR A 313 7.81 36.21 9.59
C THR A 313 6.28 36.13 9.65
N ASN A 314 5.57 36.93 8.85
CA ASN A 314 4.12 37.08 8.91
C ASN A 314 3.37 36.42 7.73
N ASN A 315 4.07 35.90 6.71
CA ASN A 315 3.42 35.21 5.57
C ASN A 315 3.71 33.69 5.59
N PRO A 316 2.72 32.83 5.31
CA PRO A 316 2.91 31.38 5.23
C PRO A 316 3.98 30.98 4.22
N PHE A 317 4.88 30.08 4.60
CA PHE A 317 5.96 29.58 3.72
C PHE A 317 5.44 29.00 2.40
N SER A 318 4.26 28.37 2.43
CA SER A 318 3.56 27.84 1.25
C SER A 318 3.34 28.87 0.14
N ASP A 319 3.19 30.15 0.49
CA ASP A 319 2.71 31.18 -0.43
C ASP A 319 3.83 31.75 -1.30
N TYR A 320 5.07 31.62 -0.85
CA TYR A 320 6.23 32.19 -1.54
C TYR A 320 7.28 31.16 -1.95
N VAL A 321 7.34 29.99 -1.32
CA VAL A 321 8.35 28.97 -1.65
C VAL A 321 8.29 28.53 -3.11
N GLY A 322 7.10 28.50 -3.73
CA GLY A 322 6.94 28.14 -5.15
C GLY A 322 7.64 29.08 -6.14
N ARG A 323 8.12 30.25 -5.70
CA ARG A 323 8.87 31.21 -6.54
C ARG A 323 10.37 30.91 -6.57
N PHE A 324 10.85 30.00 -5.72
CA PHE A 324 12.27 29.72 -5.55
C PHE A 324 12.76 28.81 -6.68
N ARG A 325 14.08 28.82 -6.92
CA ARG A 325 14.76 27.90 -7.84
C ARG A 325 15.77 27.09 -7.04
N CYS A 326 15.88 25.81 -7.35
CA CYS A 326 16.66 24.86 -6.57
C CYS A 326 17.04 23.64 -7.42
N GLN A 327 17.90 22.77 -6.91
CA GLN A 327 18.25 21.52 -7.57
C GLN A 327 17.27 20.40 -7.18
N SER A 328 17.00 19.48 -8.11
CA SER A 328 16.12 18.34 -7.81
C SER A 328 16.71 17.50 -6.67
N GLY A 329 15.90 17.22 -5.64
CA GLY A 329 16.33 16.53 -4.41
C GLY A 329 16.76 17.46 -3.27
N GLU A 330 16.89 18.77 -3.51
CA GLU A 330 17.19 19.76 -2.46
C GLU A 330 15.96 19.97 -1.56
N LEU A 331 16.17 20.06 -0.24
CA LEU A 331 15.14 20.53 0.68
C LEU A 331 15.30 22.04 0.91
N ILE A 332 14.20 22.77 0.85
CA ILE A 332 14.14 24.18 1.22
C ILE A 332 13.39 24.29 2.54
N CYS A 333 14.06 24.83 3.55
CA CYS A 333 13.48 25.02 4.87
C CYS A 333 12.78 26.37 4.97
N SER A 334 11.65 26.42 5.67
CA SER A 334 11.05 27.70 6.06
C SER A 334 11.99 28.48 6.99
N PRO A 335 11.87 29.82 7.06
CA PRO A 335 12.76 30.64 7.89
C PRO A 335 12.71 30.30 9.39
N ASP A 336 11.53 29.91 9.89
CA ASP A 336 11.33 29.43 11.26
C ASP A 336 11.72 27.95 11.44
N GLY A 337 12.03 27.26 10.35
CA GLY A 337 12.37 25.84 10.28
C GLY A 337 11.21 24.89 10.59
N SER A 338 9.98 25.40 10.69
CA SER A 338 8.78 24.65 11.06
C SER A 338 8.12 23.91 9.89
N SER A 339 8.55 24.19 8.66
CA SER A 339 8.02 23.56 7.44
C SER A 339 9.11 23.46 6.37
N PHE A 340 8.86 22.65 5.34
CA PHE A 340 9.82 22.45 4.28
C PHE A 340 9.17 22.23 2.91
N ALA A 341 9.96 22.40 1.86
CA ALA A 341 9.61 22.08 0.49
C ALA A 341 10.68 21.17 -0.10
N MET A 342 10.29 20.24 -0.97
CA MET A 342 11.20 19.38 -1.71
C MET A 342 11.28 19.83 -3.15
N CYS A 343 12.50 19.96 -3.66
CA CYS A 343 12.72 20.40 -5.02
C CYS A 343 12.65 19.26 -6.01
N THR A 344 11.86 19.47 -7.06
CA THR A 344 11.70 18.52 -8.16
C THR A 344 11.82 19.29 -9.48
N HIS A 345 12.71 18.85 -10.37
CA HIS A 345 12.90 19.46 -11.70
C HIS A 345 13.11 20.99 -11.69
N GLY A 346 13.88 21.51 -10.72
CA GLY A 346 14.14 22.94 -10.65
C GLY A 346 13.06 23.77 -9.96
N LYS A 347 12.00 23.12 -9.44
CA LYS A 347 10.86 23.76 -8.78
C LYS A 347 10.61 23.19 -7.38
N PRO A 348 10.46 24.03 -6.35
CA PRO A 348 10.06 23.61 -5.02
C PRO A 348 8.60 23.18 -4.99
N VAL A 349 8.32 22.08 -4.30
CA VAL A 349 6.97 21.62 -3.96
C VAL A 349 6.85 21.67 -2.44
N PHE A 350 5.89 22.42 -1.91
CA PHE A 350 5.69 22.54 -0.46
C PHE A 350 5.24 21.20 0.13
N MET A 351 5.98 20.72 1.14
CA MET A 351 5.76 19.39 1.73
C MET A 351 4.94 19.45 3.03
N GLY A 352 4.76 20.64 3.61
CA GLY A 352 4.06 20.82 4.88
C GLY A 352 4.97 21.09 6.06
N PRO A 353 4.42 21.07 7.29
CA PRO A 353 5.21 21.24 8.50
C PRO A 353 6.23 20.12 8.68
N VAL A 354 7.38 20.45 9.26
CA VAL A 354 8.29 19.44 9.79
C VAL A 354 7.62 18.75 10.96
N ALA A 355 8.06 17.53 11.20
CA ALA A 355 7.49 16.70 12.23
C ALA A 355 7.87 17.26 13.63
N ALA A 356 6.98 17.18 14.62
CA ALA A 356 7.19 17.66 15.98
C ALA A 356 8.53 17.16 16.60
N GLY A 357 9.32 18.10 17.14
CA GLY A 357 10.66 17.82 17.68
C GLY A 357 11.78 17.81 16.64
N THR A 358 11.47 18.18 15.39
CA THR A 358 12.47 18.42 14.33
C THR A 358 12.42 19.88 13.87
N VAL A 359 13.47 20.30 13.19
CA VAL A 359 13.56 21.60 12.53
C VAL A 359 14.26 21.41 11.19
N CYS A 360 13.70 21.97 10.13
CA CYS A 360 14.40 22.04 8.85
C CYS A 360 15.40 23.19 8.94
N ARG A 361 16.69 22.91 8.84
CA ARG A 361 17.75 23.93 8.74
C ARG A 361 18.82 23.46 7.78
N TRP A 362 19.35 24.39 6.98
CA TRP A 362 20.43 24.11 6.03
C TRP A 362 20.11 22.99 5.02
N GLY A 363 18.86 22.93 4.57
CA GLY A 363 18.41 21.92 3.59
C GLY A 363 18.39 20.49 4.12
N THR A 364 18.32 20.32 5.44
CA THR A 364 18.15 19.02 6.10
C THR A 364 17.15 19.14 7.25
N ILE A 365 16.49 18.04 7.58
CA ILE A 365 15.60 17.93 8.74
C ILE A 365 16.40 17.27 9.86
N VAL A 366 16.59 18.00 10.94
CA VAL A 366 17.36 17.57 12.12
C VAL A 366 16.50 17.67 13.37
N ALA A 367 16.91 17.03 14.47
CA ALA A 367 16.25 17.21 15.76
C ALA A 367 16.32 18.69 16.21
N ALA A 368 15.21 19.22 16.71
CA ALA A 368 15.16 20.53 17.35
C ALA A 368 15.74 20.40 18.76
N HIS A 369 16.92 20.99 18.99
CA HIS A 369 17.61 21.01 20.28
C HIS A 369 17.25 22.23 21.12
#